data_AF-A0A0L8ICJ9-F1
#
_entry.id   AF-A0A0L8ICJ9-F1
#
_cell.length_a   1.000
_cell.length_b   1.000
_cell.length_c   1.000
_cell.angle_alpha   90.00
_cell.angle_beta   90.00
_cell.angle_gamma   90.00
#
_symmetry.space_group_name_H-M   'P 1'
#
loop_
_entity.id
_entity.type
_entity.pdbx_description
1 polymer ?
#
loop_
_entity_poly.entity_id
_entity_poly.type
_entity_poly.pdbx_seq_one_letter_code
_entity_poly.pdbx_strand_id
1 'polypeptide(L)'
;MIGLEEPSTAFHQVALYIGTALVAHLGYALVLLPLVYFLMTRKNPVKFLYKNSLCICTAFATSCSITNLPVMLQCVECKARLHHQVTRLTLPLGAIINTNAGALYKSVACIFIAQYEGVPLTIGRLIIIR
;
A
#
# COMPACT_ATOMS: atom_id res chain seq x y z
N MET A 1 25.73 -18.68 5.75
CA MET A 1 26.08 -17.24 5.70
C MET A 1 26.54 -16.86 4.30
N ILE A 2 25.66 -16.98 3.30
CA ILE A 2 26.01 -16.80 1.88
C ILE A 2 25.52 -15.41 1.45
N GLY A 3 26.34 -14.36 1.58
CA GLY A 3 25.98 -13.06 0.98
C GLY A 3 26.57 -11.77 1.57
N LEU A 4 27.30 -11.81 2.70
CA LEU A 4 27.97 -10.59 3.21
C LEU A 4 29.44 -10.44 2.79
N GLU A 5 30.02 -11.42 2.11
CA GLU A 5 31.44 -11.37 1.70
C GLU A 5 31.66 -10.60 0.39
N GLU A 6 30.62 -10.47 -0.46
CA GLU A 6 30.70 -9.66 -1.69
C GLU A 6 29.61 -8.57 -1.72
N PRO A 7 29.99 -7.28 -1.69
CA PRO A 7 29.02 -6.18 -1.66
C PRO A 7 28.10 -6.15 -2.89
N SER A 8 28.58 -6.62 -4.05
CA SER A 8 27.81 -6.73 -5.30
C SER A 8 26.54 -7.58 -5.14
N THR A 9 26.65 -8.73 -4.46
CA THR A 9 25.56 -9.69 -4.26
C THR A 9 24.53 -9.16 -3.27
N ALA A 10 24.97 -8.48 -2.21
CA ALA A 10 24.09 -7.84 -1.25
C ALA A 10 23.25 -6.72 -1.89
N PHE A 11 23.86 -5.85 -2.70
CA PHE A 11 23.12 -4.82 -3.43
C PHE A 11 22.09 -5.42 -4.39
N HIS A 12 22.44 -6.53 -5.06
CA HIS A 12 21.51 -7.23 -5.95
C HIS A 12 20.29 -7.80 -5.20
N GLN A 13 20.50 -8.44 -4.04
CA GLN A 13 19.43 -8.99 -3.23
C GLN A 13 18.49 -7.89 -2.69
N VAL A 14 19.04 -6.77 -2.22
CA VAL A 14 18.23 -5.63 -1.76
C VAL A 14 17.47 -4.99 -2.92
N ALA A 15 18.07 -4.89 -4.11
CA ALA A 15 17.38 -4.38 -5.29
C ALA A 15 16.19 -5.28 -5.69
N LEU A 16 16.35 -6.60 -5.65
CA LEU A 16 15.26 -7.55 -5.87
C LEU A 16 14.16 -7.39 -4.80
N TYR A 17 14.54 -7.27 -3.53
CA TYR A 17 13.59 -7.01 -2.44
C TYR A 17 12.77 -5.74 -2.69
N ILE A 18 13.42 -4.60 -2.97
CA ILE A 18 12.74 -3.34 -3.27
C ILE A 18 11.83 -3.49 -4.49
N GLY A 19 12.30 -4.16 -5.55
CA GLY A 19 11.52 -4.44 -6.75
C GLY A 19 10.24 -5.24 -6.44
N THR A 20 10.35 -6.33 -5.67
CA THR A 20 9.18 -7.13 -5.28
C THR A 20 8.20 -6.35 -4.41
N ALA A 21 8.69 -5.56 -3.46
CA ALA A 21 7.86 -4.71 -2.61
C ALA A 21 7.11 -3.66 -3.43
N LEU A 22 7.77 -2.99 -4.39
CA LEU A 22 7.16 -2.02 -5.28
C LEU A 22 6.07 -2.66 -6.16
N VAL A 23 6.35 -3.82 -6.76
CA VAL A 23 5.37 -4.54 -7.57
C VAL A 23 4.14 -4.93 -6.74
N ALA A 24 4.33 -5.40 -5.50
CA ALA A 24 3.24 -5.73 -4.61
C ALA A 24 2.37 -4.50 -4.26
N HIS A 25 2.99 -3.37 -3.94
CA HIS A 25 2.27 -2.12 -3.63
C HIS A 25 1.53 -1.57 -4.85
N LEU A 26 2.16 -1.57 -6.03
CA LEU A 26 1.55 -1.11 -7.27
C LEU A 26 0.40 -2.03 -7.70
N GLY A 27 0.56 -3.35 -7.60
CA GLY A 27 -0.51 -4.30 -7.87
C GLY A 27 -1.70 -4.10 -6.94
N TYR A 28 -1.45 -3.89 -5.65
CA TYR A 28 -2.50 -3.59 -4.68
C TYR A 28 -3.23 -2.26 -5.01
N ALA A 29 -2.47 -1.19 -5.27
CA ALA A 29 -3.01 0.14 -5.47
C ALA A 29 -3.70 0.35 -6.84
N LEU A 30 -3.18 -0.27 -7.91
CA LEU A 30 -3.65 -0.07 -9.28
C LEU A 30 -4.57 -1.18 -9.80
N VAL A 31 -4.53 -2.37 -9.21
CA VAL A 31 -5.37 -3.50 -9.63
C VAL A 31 -6.41 -3.83 -8.57
N LEU A 32 -5.97 -4.20 -7.36
CA LEU A 32 -6.89 -4.71 -6.35
C LEU A 32 -7.89 -3.65 -5.86
N LEU A 33 -7.41 -2.47 -5.48
CA LEU A 33 -8.29 -1.38 -5.00
C LEU A 33 -9.28 -0.91 -6.09
N PRO A 34 -8.87 -0.62 -7.34
CA PRO A 34 -9.80 -0.29 -8.42
C PRO A 34 -10.79 -1.40 -8.75
N LEU A 35 -10.36 -2.67 -8.68
CA LEU A 35 -11.23 -3.83 -8.91
C LEU A 35 -12.31 -3.92 -7.83
N VAL A 36 -11.94 -3.84 -6.55
CA VAL A 36 -12.89 -3.86 -5.44
C VAL A 36 -13.86 -2.68 -5.54
N TYR A 37 -13.36 -1.48 -5.86
CA TYR A 37 -14.21 -0.31 -6.09
C TYR A 37 -15.23 -0.55 -7.21
N PHE A 38 -14.78 -1.09 -8.34
CA PHE A 38 -15.65 -1.39 -9.49
C PHE A 38 -16.70 -2.45 -9.15
N LEU A 39 -16.32 -3.52 -8.44
CA LEU A 39 -17.25 -4.57 -8.03
C LEU A 39 -18.34 -4.06 -7.09
N MET A 40 -17.99 -3.20 -6.14
CA MET A 40 -18.95 -2.67 -5.16
C MET A 40 -19.81 -1.53 -5.71
N THR A 41 -19.21 -0.59 -6.46
CA THR A 41 -19.92 0.63 -6.89
C THR A 41 -20.43 0.56 -8.32
N ARG A 42 -19.94 -0.39 -9.12
CA ARG A 42 -20.17 -0.51 -10.58
C ARG A 42 -19.84 0.79 -11.36
N LYS A 43 -18.98 1.64 -10.80
CA LYS A 43 -18.53 2.91 -11.40
C LYS A 43 -17.08 2.81 -11.86
N ASN A 44 -16.72 3.60 -12.86
CA ASN A 44 -15.36 3.62 -13.40
C ASN A 44 -14.36 4.15 -12.34
N PRO A 45 -13.41 3.30 -11.85
CA PRO A 45 -12.44 3.71 -10.84
C PRO A 45 -11.44 4.74 -11.36
N VAL A 46 -11.08 4.72 -12.64
CA VAL A 46 -10.12 5.67 -13.23
C VAL A 46 -10.64 7.10 -13.15
N LYS A 47 -11.95 7.30 -13.40
CA LYS A 47 -12.59 8.61 -13.25
C LYS A 47 -12.59 9.09 -11.81
N PHE A 48 -12.72 8.17 -10.85
CA PHE A 48 -12.65 8.49 -9.42
C PHE A 48 -11.22 8.88 -9.01
N LEU A 49 -10.21 8.13 -9.45
CA LEU A 49 -8.80 8.44 -9.20
C LEU A 49 -8.40 9.78 -9.82
N TYR A 50 -8.80 10.04 -11.07
CA TYR A 50 -8.51 11.30 -11.76
C TYR A 50 -9.10 12.51 -11.02
N LYS A 51 -10.34 12.42 -10.53
CA LYS A 51 -10.95 13.47 -9.71
C LYS A 51 -10.17 13.74 -8.42
N ASN A 52 -9.56 12.72 -7.83
CA ASN A 52 -8.81 12.82 -6.58
C ASN A 52 -7.29 12.91 -6.77
N SER A 53 -6.81 13.20 -7.99
CA SER A 53 -5.39 13.24 -8.34
C SER A 53 -4.55 14.14 -7.42
N LEU A 54 -5.10 15.31 -7.04
CA LEU A 54 -4.43 16.24 -6.12
C LEU A 54 -4.10 15.57 -4.77
N CYS A 55 -5.08 14.88 -4.16
CA CYS A 55 -4.88 14.18 -2.90
C CYS A 55 -3.87 13.03 -3.04
N ILE A 56 -3.86 12.34 -4.18
CA ILE A 56 -2.89 11.27 -4.46
C ILE A 56 -1.46 11.86 -4.55
N CYS A 57 -1.28 12.97 -5.27
CA CYS A 57 0.00 13.66 -5.37
C CYS A 57 0.48 14.19 -4.01
N THR A 58 -0.41 14.78 -3.21
CA THR A 58 -0.09 15.24 -1.85
C THR A 58 0.26 14.08 -0.93
N ALA A 59 -0.46 12.95 -1.02
CA ALA A 59 -0.13 11.73 -0.27
C ALA A 59 1.29 11.24 -0.58
N PHE A 60 1.65 11.24 -1.88
CA PHE A 60 2.99 10.85 -2.33
C PHE A 60 4.06 11.82 -1.82
N ALA A 61 3.82 13.13 -1.92
CA ALA A 61 4.78 14.15 -1.49
C ALA A 61 5.00 14.17 0.03
N THR A 62 3.95 13.93 0.81
CA THR A 62 4.01 13.98 2.28
C THR A 62 4.39 12.63 2.91
N SER A 63 4.21 11.53 2.17
CA SER A 63 4.41 10.16 2.65
C SER A 63 3.69 9.83 3.98
N CYS A 64 2.63 10.57 4.31
CA CYS A 64 1.93 10.48 5.60
C CYS A 64 0.41 10.56 5.42
N SER A 65 -0.31 9.56 5.94
CA SER A 65 -1.77 9.47 5.86
C SER A 65 -2.49 10.59 6.63
N ILE A 66 -1.98 10.97 7.81
CA ILE A 66 -2.62 11.97 8.68
C ILE A 66 -2.43 13.38 8.11
N THR A 67 -1.23 13.70 7.61
CA THR A 67 -0.94 15.01 7.00
C THR A 67 -1.76 15.24 5.73
N ASN A 68 -2.10 14.17 5.01
CA ASN A 68 -2.91 14.25 3.79
C ASN A 68 -4.43 14.29 4.06
N LEU A 69 -4.88 13.97 5.27
CA LEU A 69 -6.31 13.94 5.63
C LEU A 69 -7.09 15.22 5.29
N PRO A 70 -6.63 16.45 5.59
CA PRO A 70 -7.37 17.67 5.23
C PRO A 70 -7.55 17.84 3.71
N VAL A 71 -6.52 17.53 2.92
CA VAL A 71 -6.57 17.60 1.44
C VAL A 71 -7.48 16.50 0.88
N MET A 72 -7.47 15.32 1.51
CA MET A 72 -8.34 14.21 1.15
C MET A 72 -9.82 14.55 1.38
N LEU A 73 -10.16 15.12 2.55
CA LEU A 73 -11.52 15.56 2.86
C LEU A 73 -12.03 16.57 1.82
N GLN A 74 -11.22 17.57 1.47
CA GLN A 74 -11.58 18.55 0.45
C GLN A 74 -11.79 17.92 -0.93
N CYS A 75 -10.91 17.01 -1.36
CA CYS A 75 -11.06 16.34 -2.66
C CYS A 75 -12.32 15.49 -2.72
N VAL A 76 -12.60 14.73 -1.66
CA VAL A 76 -13.73 13.80 -1.60
C VAL A 76 -15.07 14.55 -1.48
N GLU A 77 -15.15 15.59 -0.66
CA GLU A 77 -16.36 16.40 -0.48
C GLU A 77 -16.64 17.27 -1.72
N CYS A 78 -15.64 18.00 -2.24
CA CYS A 78 -15.85 18.94 -3.34
C CYS A 78 -15.87 18.26 -4.72
N LYS A 79 -14.99 17.28 -4.99
CA LYS A 79 -14.83 16.69 -6.34
C LYS A 79 -15.60 15.39 -6.50
N ALA A 80 -15.64 14.55 -5.46
CA ALA A 80 -16.38 13.30 -5.47
C ALA A 80 -17.83 13.44 -4.97
N ARG A 81 -18.19 14.59 -4.38
CA ARG A 81 -19.55 14.91 -3.88
C ARG A 81 -20.10 13.85 -2.92
N LEU A 82 -19.24 13.32 -2.05
CA LEU A 82 -19.68 12.42 -0.99
C LEU A 82 -20.28 13.20 0.19
N HIS A 83 -21.16 12.54 0.94
CA HIS A 83 -21.87 13.15 2.05
C HIS A 83 -20.92 13.40 3.23
N HIS A 84 -20.86 14.63 3.71
CA HIS A 84 -19.94 15.11 4.75
C HIS A 84 -20.03 14.32 6.06
N GLN A 85 -21.25 13.94 6.47
CA GLN A 85 -21.46 13.14 7.67
C GLN A 85 -20.76 11.78 7.61
N VAL A 86 -20.67 11.16 6.43
CA VAL A 86 -20.01 9.87 6.25
C VAL A 86 -18.51 10.08 6.17
N THR A 87 -18.05 11.01 5.33
CA THR A 87 -16.62 11.24 5.07
C THR A 87 -15.85 11.66 6.32
N ARG A 88 -16.41 12.52 7.15
CA ARG A 88 -15.76 13.01 8.37
C ARG A 88 -15.64 11.98 9.48
N LEU A 89 -16.41 10.90 9.43
CA LEU A 89 -16.24 9.78 10.35
C LEU A 89 -15.30 8.73 9.76
N THR A 90 -15.54 8.32 8.51
CA THR A 90 -14.86 7.16 7.91
C THR A 90 -13.42 7.46 7.50
N LEU A 91 -13.12 8.67 6.99
CA LEU A 91 -11.77 8.99 6.51
C LEU A 91 -10.75 9.13 7.65
N PRO A 92 -11.03 9.85 8.75
CA PRO A 92 -10.07 9.94 9.86
C PRO A 92 -9.87 8.59 10.55
N LEU A 93 -10.95 7.85 10.79
CA LEU A 93 -10.87 6.51 11.36
C LEU A 93 -10.06 5.58 10.46
N GLY A 94 -10.37 5.60 9.16
CA GLY A 94 -9.63 4.88 8.13
C GLY A 94 -8.14 5.22 8.09
N ALA A 95 -7.77 6.50 8.19
CA ALA A 95 -6.36 6.92 8.15
C ALA A 95 -5.51 6.34 9.29
N ILE A 96 -6.12 5.97 10.42
CA ILE A 96 -5.44 5.39 11.58
C ILE A 96 -5.41 3.85 11.47
N ILE A 97 -6.52 3.22 11.10
CA ILE A 97 -6.66 1.76 11.12
C ILE A 97 -6.19 1.07 9.82
N ASN A 98 -6.26 1.77 8.68
CA ASN A 98 -6.04 1.19 7.35
C ASN A 98 -4.54 1.19 6.99
N THR A 99 -3.77 0.36 7.69
CA THR A 99 -2.31 0.28 7.51
C THR A 99 -1.89 -0.84 6.55
N ASN A 100 -2.64 -1.00 5.44
CA ASN A 100 -2.42 -2.07 4.46
C ASN A 100 -1.03 -2.05 3.82
N ALA A 101 -0.47 -0.86 3.55
CA ALA A 101 0.90 -0.72 3.05
C ALA A 101 1.93 -1.28 4.05
N GLY A 102 1.73 -1.04 5.35
CA GLY A 102 2.57 -1.59 6.41
C GLY A 102 2.48 -3.11 6.50
N ALA A 103 1.30 -3.68 6.27
CA ALA A 103 1.13 -5.14 6.23
C ALA A 103 1.88 -5.76 5.05
N LEU A 104 1.68 -5.24 3.82
CA LEU A 104 2.39 -5.71 2.63
C LEU A 104 3.91 -5.61 2.79
N TYR A 105 4.41 -4.48 3.28
CA TYR A 105 5.84 -4.29 3.58
C TYR A 105 6.36 -5.33 4.57
N LYS A 106 5.66 -5.53 5.70
CA LYS A 106 6.06 -6.49 6.73
C LYS A 106 6.07 -7.93 6.21
N SER A 107 5.05 -8.32 5.43
CA SER A 107 4.98 -9.67 4.84
C SER A 107 6.13 -9.92 3.88
N VAL A 108 6.43 -8.99 2.96
CA VAL A 108 7.54 -9.14 2.00
C VAL A 108 8.89 -9.15 2.72
N ALA A 109 9.09 -8.28 3.72
CA ALA A 109 10.31 -8.25 4.52
C ALA A 109 10.56 -9.56 5.28
N CYS A 110 9.52 -10.14 5.88
CA CYS A 110 9.65 -11.38 6.62
C CYS A 110 10.00 -12.57 5.71
N ILE A 111 9.38 -12.64 4.52
CA ILE A 111 9.71 -13.66 3.51
C ILE A 111 11.15 -13.49 3.04
N PHE A 112 11.58 -12.26 2.77
CA PHE A 112 12.95 -11.96 2.35
C PHE A 112 13.99 -12.40 3.41
N ILE A 113 13.77 -12.05 4.68
CA ILE A 113 14.65 -12.46 5.79
C ILE A 113 14.69 -13.98 5.93
N ALA A 114 13.54 -14.65 5.82
CA ALA A 114 13.48 -16.11 5.89
C ALA A 114 14.26 -16.78 4.75
N GLN A 115 14.18 -16.24 3.52
CA GLN A 115 14.95 -16.71 2.38
C GLN A 115 16.46 -16.46 2.56
N TYR A 116 16.83 -15.32 3.14
CA TYR A 116 18.21 -14.94 3.41
C TYR A 116 18.88 -15.85 4.46
N GLU A 117 18.18 -16.13 5.56
CA GLU A 117 18.66 -17.02 6.63
C GLU A 117 18.53 -18.52 6.29
N GLY A 118 17.99 -18.86 5.12
CA GLY A 118 17.80 -20.25 4.69
C GLY A 118 16.73 -21.01 5.49
N VAL A 119 15.77 -20.29 6.09
CA VAL A 119 14.68 -20.90 6.87
C VAL A 119 13.61 -21.43 5.91
N PRO A 120 13.22 -22.71 6.00
CA PRO A 120 12.18 -23.27 5.13
C PRO A 120 10.82 -22.64 5.43
N LEU A 121 10.24 -22.00 4.42
CA LEU A 121 8.91 -21.37 4.48
C LEU A 121 7.81 -22.40 4.21
N THR A 122 7.27 -23.01 5.26
CA THR A 122 6.05 -23.83 5.17
C THR A 122 4.79 -22.95 5.16
N ILE A 123 3.71 -23.40 4.52
CA ILE A 123 2.41 -22.69 4.45
C ILE A 123 1.93 -22.24 5.84
N GLY A 124 2.13 -23.04 6.89
CA GLY A 124 1.78 -22.66 8.26
C GLY A 124 2.51 -21.42 8.78
N ARG A 125 3.79 -21.23 8.43
CA ARG A 125 4.57 -20.03 8.80
C ARG A 125 4.10 -18.79 8.04
N LEU A 126 3.76 -18.95 6.76
CA LEU A 126 3.19 -17.86 5.95
C LEU A 126 1.87 -17.33 6.53
N ILE A 127 1.03 -18.19 7.09
CA ILE A 127 -0.24 -17.77 7.71
C ILE A 127 -0.03 -16.99 9.02
N ILE A 128 1.04 -17.30 9.75
CA ILE A 128 1.40 -16.64 11.02
C ILE A 128 1.98 -15.25 10.78
N ILE A 129 2.69 -15.05 9.67
CA ILE A 129 3.23 -13.76 9.25
C ILE A 129 2.06 -12.87 8.77
N ARG A 130 1.45 -12.12 9.69
CA ARG A 130 0.41 -11.11 9.46
C ARG A 130 0.79 -9.76 10.05
#